data_AF-A0A7X7TA07-F1
#
_entry.id   AF-A0A7X7TA07-F1
#
_cell.length_a   1.000
_cell.length_b   1.000
_cell.length_c   1.000
_cell.angle_alpha   90.00
_cell.angle_beta   90.00
_cell.angle_gamma   90.00
#
_symmetry.space_group_name_H-M   'P 1'
#
loop_
_entity.id
_entity.type
_entity.pdbx_description
1 polymer ?
#
loop_
_entity_poly.entity_id
_entity_poly.type
_entity_poly.pdbx_seq_one_letter_code
_entity_poly.pdbx_strand_id
1 'polypeptide(L)'
;SDTEWITNGGFEESDSLTAELDFAAWDKQAERYLNRSDGFASFMLPLQGTGGGTYESRSPGKIGPFEQGTDGYRKAFASYCGAIQQHLQDKGWLGREYIYWFDEPEPKDYDFVRAGMDEIRRAGPKLRRMLTEEPIEPLFGSVDLWCPILDQYNPEAAQARQAKGETIWWYVCTGPRAPYPGLFIDHSAIDLRIWLWMTWKWNVQGILVWESTYWTSDKAFPAPKMQNPWTDPMGYIGGYSFEPGFVGYWGNGDGRFLYPPNRDVENDKSKFLSGPVSSIRWEMLREGLEDFEFFWLLREAIEKARQAGKHAELMDKASALLEVGPEIVTDKTHFTQNPQLLHQRRIAIAEMIESLR
;
A
#
# COMPACT_ATOMS: atom_id res chain seq x y z
N SER A 1 -34.38 -16.67 50.83
CA SER A 1 -33.49 -15.55 50.50
C SER A 1 -32.98 -15.79 49.09
N ASP A 2 -33.80 -15.48 48.08
CA ASP A 2 -33.91 -14.12 47.52
C ASP A 2 -32.55 -13.75 46.91
N THR A 3 -32.35 -13.53 45.62
CA THR A 3 -33.28 -13.04 44.59
C THR A 3 -32.61 -13.27 43.23
N GLU A 4 -33.40 -13.60 42.21
CA GLU A 4 -32.99 -13.50 40.79
C GLU A 4 -32.49 -12.09 40.48
N TRP A 5 -31.39 -11.96 39.73
CA TRP A 5 -31.01 -10.71 39.07
C TRP A 5 -30.79 -10.97 37.56
N ILE A 6 -31.90 -10.81 36.84
CA ILE A 6 -32.01 -10.35 35.45
C ILE A 6 -31.49 -11.31 34.36
N THR A 7 -32.36 -12.25 34.00
CA THR A 7 -32.51 -12.75 32.62
C THR A 7 -33.30 -11.72 31.80
N ASN A 8 -32.79 -11.32 30.63
CA ASN A 8 -33.37 -10.32 29.71
C ASN A 8 -33.54 -8.91 30.29
N GLY A 9 -32.42 -8.21 30.47
CA GLY A 9 -32.43 -6.75 30.38
C GLY A 9 -32.61 -6.35 28.91
N GLY A 10 -33.86 -6.25 28.46
CA GLY A 10 -34.18 -5.53 27.24
C GLY A 10 -33.74 -4.09 27.41
N PHE A 11 -32.51 -3.78 27.01
CA PHE A 11 -32.15 -2.40 26.71
C PHE A 11 -32.99 -2.05 25.49
N GLU A 12 -33.94 -1.13 25.66
CA GLU A 12 -34.39 -0.33 24.54
C GLU A 12 -33.11 0.22 23.90
N GLU A 13 -32.74 -0.30 22.72
CA GLU A 13 -31.67 0.31 21.94
C GLU A 13 -32.06 1.76 21.75
N SER A 14 -31.37 2.69 22.39
CA SER A 14 -31.61 4.10 22.15
C SER A 14 -31.57 4.33 20.65
N ASP A 15 -32.56 5.05 20.10
CA ASP A 15 -32.68 5.28 18.67
C ASP A 15 -31.41 5.89 18.03
N SER A 16 -30.53 6.49 18.84
CA SER A 16 -29.22 7.01 18.43
C SER A 16 -28.07 6.49 19.31
N LEU A 17 -27.05 5.89 18.70
CA LEU A 17 -25.74 5.70 19.30
C LEU A 17 -24.79 6.80 18.78
N THR A 18 -24.02 7.43 19.66
CA THR A 18 -23.07 8.49 19.29
C THR A 18 -21.66 8.13 19.72
N ALA A 19 -20.71 8.17 18.78
CA ALA A 19 -19.29 8.01 19.06
C ALA A 19 -18.68 9.35 19.51
N GLU A 20 -18.00 9.33 20.66
CA GLU A 20 -17.17 10.46 21.12
C GLU A 20 -15.70 10.17 20.78
N LEU A 21 -15.10 11.02 19.95
CA LEU A 21 -13.74 10.86 19.46
C LEU A 21 -12.90 12.09 19.82
N ASP A 22 -11.76 11.86 20.47
CA ASP A 22 -10.75 12.88 20.70
C ASP A 22 -9.59 12.71 19.70
N PHE A 23 -9.48 13.64 18.76
CA PHE A 23 -8.45 13.64 17.73
C PHE A 23 -7.17 14.38 18.15
N ALA A 24 -7.08 15.01 19.32
CA ALA A 24 -6.00 15.96 19.64
C ALA A 24 -4.59 15.37 19.48
N ALA A 25 -4.36 14.15 19.96
CA ALA A 25 -3.08 13.46 19.82
C ALA A 25 -2.79 13.05 18.37
N TRP A 26 -3.83 12.60 17.64
CA TRP A 26 -3.70 12.19 16.24
C TRP A 26 -3.44 13.39 15.34
N ASP A 27 -4.20 14.47 15.49
CA ASP A 27 -4.05 15.73 14.76
C ASP A 27 -2.64 16.29 14.85
N LYS A 28 -2.05 16.28 16.04
CA LYS A 28 -0.66 16.73 16.22
C LYS A 28 0.32 15.98 15.33
N GLN A 29 0.12 14.68 15.11
CA GLN A 29 0.96 13.88 14.22
C GLN A 29 0.54 14.05 12.76
N ALA A 30 -0.75 14.00 12.46
CA ALA A 30 -1.29 14.15 11.12
C ALA A 30 -0.89 15.51 10.51
N GLU A 31 -0.95 16.61 11.26
CA GLU A 31 -0.47 17.93 10.81
C GLU A 31 1.02 17.93 10.48
N ARG A 32 1.83 17.26 11.31
CA ARG A 32 3.27 17.14 11.06
C ARG A 32 3.55 16.40 9.75
N TYR A 33 2.75 15.39 9.42
CA TYR A 33 3.06 14.47 8.32
C TYR A 33 2.26 14.73 7.04
N LEU A 34 1.08 15.34 7.11
CA LEU A 34 0.17 15.54 5.97
C LEU A 34 0.12 16.99 5.49
N ASN A 35 0.41 18.00 6.33
CA ASN A 35 0.32 19.41 5.92
C ASN A 35 1.59 19.95 5.27
N ARG A 36 2.66 19.16 5.24
CA ARG A 36 3.92 19.56 4.62
C ARG A 36 3.89 19.26 3.12
N SER A 37 4.56 20.10 2.33
CA SER A 37 4.74 19.87 0.90
C SER A 37 5.59 18.62 0.59
N ASP A 38 6.46 18.22 1.52
CA ASP A 38 7.24 16.98 1.51
C ASP A 38 6.64 15.89 2.43
N GLY A 39 5.36 16.04 2.79
CA GLY A 39 4.63 15.12 3.64
C GLY A 39 4.13 13.87 2.90
N PHE A 40 3.51 12.95 3.65
CA PHE A 40 2.89 11.76 3.05
C PHE A 40 1.67 12.14 2.22
N ALA A 41 1.61 11.62 0.99
CA ALA A 41 0.48 11.79 0.08
C ALA A 41 -0.73 10.90 0.45
N SER A 42 -0.47 9.79 1.16
CA SER A 42 -1.48 8.83 1.58
C SER A 42 -1.13 8.15 2.90
N PHE A 43 -2.11 7.61 3.61
CA PHE A 43 -1.89 6.84 4.84
C PHE A 43 -2.95 5.73 5.01
N MET A 44 -2.55 4.62 5.62
CA MET A 44 -3.50 3.59 6.03
C MET A 44 -4.26 4.06 7.26
N LEU A 45 -5.59 3.98 7.23
CA LEU A 45 -6.46 4.33 8.35
C LEU A 45 -7.15 3.06 8.86
N PRO A 46 -6.71 2.48 9.98
CA PRO A 46 -7.43 1.39 10.60
C PRO A 46 -8.74 1.91 11.18
N LEU A 47 -9.85 1.23 10.88
CA LEU A 47 -11.15 1.52 11.47
C LEU A 47 -11.43 0.55 12.61
N GLN A 48 -11.84 1.07 13.76
CA GLN A 48 -12.38 0.23 14.81
C GLN A 48 -13.73 -0.34 14.38
N GLY A 49 -13.96 -1.62 14.64
CA GLY A 49 -15.22 -2.28 14.30
C GLY A 49 -15.28 -2.90 12.92
N THR A 50 -14.26 -2.75 12.09
CA THR A 50 -14.12 -3.66 10.94
C THR A 50 -13.80 -5.06 11.42
N GLY A 51 -14.18 -6.06 10.62
CA GLY A 51 -13.65 -7.40 10.77
C GLY A 51 -12.17 -7.44 10.36
N GLY A 52 -11.70 -8.64 10.09
CA GLY A 52 -10.39 -8.85 9.53
C GLY A 52 -10.27 -10.21 8.89
N GLY A 53 -9.33 -10.36 7.98
CA GLY A 53 -9.02 -11.65 7.42
C GLY A 53 -7.94 -11.61 6.35
N THR A 54 -7.56 -12.82 5.97
CA THR A 54 -6.70 -13.12 4.81
C THR A 54 -7.36 -14.23 3.99
N TYR A 55 -6.74 -14.69 2.90
CA TYR A 55 -7.13 -15.96 2.23
C TYR A 55 -7.22 -17.17 3.19
N GLU A 56 -6.58 -17.13 4.36
CA GLU A 56 -6.52 -18.25 5.31
C GLU A 56 -7.72 -18.26 6.26
N SER A 57 -8.08 -17.11 6.82
CA SER A 57 -9.15 -17.02 7.82
C SER A 57 -9.81 -15.65 7.84
N ARG A 58 -11.05 -15.59 8.33
CA ARG A 58 -11.85 -14.37 8.36
C ARG A 58 -12.68 -14.29 9.63
N SER A 59 -12.86 -13.07 10.12
CA SER A 59 -13.61 -12.75 11.32
C SER A 59 -14.52 -11.54 11.07
N PRO A 60 -15.80 -11.62 11.44
CA PRO A 60 -16.70 -10.48 11.32
C PRO A 60 -16.27 -9.35 12.26
N GLY A 61 -16.65 -8.12 11.91
CA GLY A 61 -16.41 -6.94 12.71
C GLY A 61 -17.25 -6.88 13.97
N LYS A 62 -16.77 -6.10 14.94
CA LYS A 62 -17.48 -5.84 16.19
C LYS A 62 -17.13 -4.47 16.73
N ILE A 63 -18.14 -3.68 17.07
CA ILE A 63 -17.95 -2.37 17.72
C ILE A 63 -18.67 -2.36 19.08
N GLY A 64 -17.88 -2.25 20.15
CA GLY A 64 -18.38 -2.42 21.52
C GLY A 64 -19.08 -3.79 21.69
N PRO A 65 -20.33 -3.84 22.16
CA PRO A 65 -21.07 -5.09 22.30
C PRO A 65 -21.72 -5.60 20.99
N PHE A 66 -21.68 -4.82 19.90
CA PHE A 66 -22.48 -5.09 18.70
C PHE A 66 -21.68 -5.82 17.63
N GLU A 67 -22.20 -6.95 17.15
CA GLU A 67 -21.63 -7.76 16.07
C GLU A 67 -22.02 -7.21 14.69
N GLN A 68 -21.13 -7.33 13.71
CA GLN A 68 -21.37 -6.91 12.33
C GLN A 68 -22.68 -7.51 11.77
N GLY A 69 -23.45 -6.66 11.08
CA GLY A 69 -24.74 -7.02 10.49
C GLY A 69 -25.95 -6.77 11.40
N THR A 70 -25.74 -6.49 12.69
CA THR A 70 -26.80 -6.05 13.61
C THR A 70 -27.13 -4.56 13.45
N ASP A 71 -28.32 -4.15 13.88
CA ASP A 71 -28.74 -2.74 13.83
C ASP A 71 -27.91 -1.86 14.78
N GLY A 72 -27.64 -2.36 15.99
CA GLY A 72 -26.72 -1.70 16.93
C GLY A 72 -25.32 -1.49 16.36
N TYR A 73 -24.79 -2.48 15.62
CA TYR A 73 -23.50 -2.32 14.92
C TYR A 73 -23.57 -1.21 13.88
N ARG A 74 -24.58 -1.23 13.01
CA ARG A 74 -24.72 -0.22 11.94
C ARG A 74 -24.86 1.18 12.50
N LYS A 75 -25.63 1.36 13.57
CA LYS A 75 -25.79 2.66 14.26
C LYS A 75 -24.45 3.14 14.83
N ALA A 76 -23.76 2.29 15.61
CA ALA A 76 -22.48 2.64 16.24
C ALA A 76 -21.38 2.90 15.20
N PHE A 77 -21.25 2.01 14.21
CA PHE A 77 -20.23 2.10 13.18
C PHE A 77 -20.46 3.30 12.24
N ALA A 78 -21.71 3.62 11.89
CA ALA A 78 -22.04 4.82 11.13
C ALA A 78 -21.71 6.10 11.90
N SER A 79 -22.00 6.16 13.20
CA SER A 79 -21.62 7.32 14.02
C SER A 79 -20.10 7.51 14.07
N TYR A 80 -19.37 6.41 14.31
CA TYR A 80 -17.91 6.40 14.35
C TYR A 80 -17.24 6.81 13.02
N CYS A 81 -17.55 6.10 11.94
CA CYS A 81 -16.98 6.36 10.62
C CYS A 81 -17.41 7.73 10.06
N GLY A 82 -18.65 8.14 10.32
CA GLY A 82 -19.16 9.45 9.95
C GLY A 82 -18.39 10.59 10.63
N ALA A 83 -18.10 10.46 11.93
CA ALA A 83 -17.29 11.43 12.67
C ALA A 83 -15.84 11.49 12.14
N ILE A 84 -15.21 10.35 11.85
CA ILE A 84 -13.88 10.30 11.23
C ILE A 84 -13.89 10.97 9.86
N GLN A 85 -14.83 10.62 8.99
CA GLN A 85 -14.93 11.17 7.64
C GLN A 85 -15.12 12.70 7.68
N GLN A 86 -15.98 13.19 8.57
CA GLN A 86 -16.20 14.62 8.74
C GLN A 86 -14.92 15.32 9.23
N HIS A 87 -14.24 14.75 10.23
CA HIS A 87 -12.99 15.31 10.73
C HIS A 87 -11.90 15.38 9.64
N LEU A 88 -11.70 14.30 8.88
CA LEU A 88 -10.77 14.31 7.75
C LEU A 88 -11.16 15.33 6.69
N GLN A 89 -12.47 15.52 6.45
CA GLN A 89 -12.96 16.54 5.52
C GLN A 89 -12.65 17.95 6.02
N ASP A 90 -12.91 18.24 7.30
CA ASP A 90 -12.68 19.56 7.91
C ASP A 90 -11.20 19.94 7.94
N LYS A 91 -10.31 18.95 8.12
CA LYS A 91 -8.86 19.14 8.08
C LYS A 91 -8.28 19.18 6.67
N GLY A 92 -9.07 18.88 5.64
CA GLY A 92 -8.59 18.79 4.25
C GLY A 92 -7.72 17.56 3.95
N TRP A 93 -7.88 16.49 4.75
CA TRP A 93 -7.12 15.24 4.63
C TRP A 93 -7.91 14.11 3.96
N LEU A 94 -9.23 14.26 3.81
CA LEU A 94 -10.09 13.27 3.16
C LEU A 94 -9.62 12.94 1.74
N GLY A 95 -9.57 11.65 1.41
CA GLY A 95 -9.06 11.14 0.14
C GLY A 95 -7.55 10.85 0.14
N ARG A 96 -6.86 11.06 1.26
CA ARG A 96 -5.48 10.59 1.46
C ARG A 96 -5.45 9.26 2.23
N GLU A 97 -6.49 8.98 3.00
CA GLU A 97 -6.65 7.72 3.68
C GLU A 97 -6.96 6.58 2.72
N TYR A 98 -6.63 5.37 3.13
CA TYR A 98 -7.25 4.15 2.62
C TYR A 98 -7.51 3.17 3.76
N ILE A 99 -8.62 2.45 3.65
CA ILE A 99 -9.04 1.42 4.60
C ILE A 99 -8.59 0.07 4.03
N TYR A 100 -7.68 -0.57 4.72
CA TYR A 100 -7.20 -1.91 4.40
C TYR A 100 -7.53 -2.84 5.56
N TRP A 101 -8.55 -3.69 5.37
CA TRP A 101 -9.12 -4.52 6.44
C TRP A 101 -9.12 -6.02 6.11
N PHE A 102 -8.89 -6.39 4.84
CA PHE A 102 -8.84 -7.77 4.38
C PHE A 102 -7.70 -7.91 3.38
N ASP A 103 -6.91 -8.96 3.51
CA ASP A 103 -5.70 -9.22 2.74
C ASP A 103 -5.93 -10.38 1.74
N GLU A 104 -5.68 -10.15 0.45
CA GLU A 104 -5.59 -11.21 -0.58
C GLU A 104 -6.75 -12.22 -0.54
N PRO A 105 -8.03 -11.82 -0.76
CA PRO A 105 -9.13 -12.77 -0.73
C PRO A 105 -9.07 -13.78 -1.87
N GLU A 106 -9.62 -14.97 -1.66
CA GLU A 106 -9.90 -15.92 -2.73
C GLU A 106 -11.40 -15.85 -3.12
N PRO A 107 -11.84 -16.48 -4.22
CA PRO A 107 -13.25 -16.49 -4.62
C PRO A 107 -14.23 -16.93 -3.52
N LYS A 108 -13.79 -17.77 -2.57
CA LYS A 108 -14.57 -18.20 -1.40
C LYS A 108 -14.83 -17.07 -0.38
N ASP A 109 -14.08 -15.97 -0.45
CA ASP A 109 -14.09 -14.84 0.46
C ASP A 109 -14.84 -13.63 -0.09
N TYR A 110 -15.09 -13.58 -1.41
CA TYR A 110 -15.62 -12.38 -2.08
C TYR A 110 -16.96 -11.90 -1.53
N ASP A 111 -17.88 -12.80 -1.16
CA ASP A 111 -19.14 -12.42 -0.55
C ASP A 111 -18.94 -11.77 0.83
N PHE A 112 -17.99 -12.28 1.62
CA PHE A 112 -17.65 -11.73 2.92
C PHE A 112 -16.96 -10.36 2.78
N VAL A 113 -15.99 -10.24 1.87
CA VAL A 113 -15.29 -8.99 1.60
C VAL A 113 -16.28 -7.93 1.11
N ARG A 114 -17.14 -8.26 0.15
CA ARG A 114 -18.17 -7.34 -0.35
C ARG A 114 -19.10 -6.86 0.76
N ALA A 115 -19.57 -7.76 1.63
CA ALA A 115 -20.40 -7.37 2.77
C ALA A 115 -19.68 -6.40 3.73
N GLY A 116 -18.39 -6.60 4.01
CA GLY A 116 -17.59 -5.66 4.81
C GLY A 116 -17.35 -4.31 4.12
N MET A 117 -17.03 -4.33 2.82
CA MET A 117 -16.89 -3.12 2.00
C MET A 117 -18.19 -2.30 1.98
N ASP A 118 -19.35 -2.97 1.90
CA ASP A 118 -20.66 -2.33 1.95
C ASP A 118 -20.97 -1.70 3.31
N GLU A 119 -20.57 -2.34 4.42
CA GLU A 119 -20.72 -1.74 5.75
C GLU A 119 -19.82 -0.50 5.91
N ILE A 120 -18.58 -0.53 5.42
CA ILE A 120 -17.69 0.65 5.38
C ILE A 120 -18.31 1.75 4.51
N ARG A 121 -18.81 1.41 3.32
CA ARG A 121 -19.45 2.36 2.41
C ARG A 121 -20.68 3.01 3.02
N ARG A 122 -21.51 2.25 3.73
CA ARG A 122 -22.71 2.76 4.42
C ARG A 122 -22.33 3.72 5.54
N ALA A 123 -21.30 3.40 6.29
CA ALA A 123 -20.87 4.16 7.46
C ALA A 123 -20.01 5.40 7.13
N GLY A 124 -19.19 5.32 6.09
CA GLY A 124 -18.27 6.38 5.64
C GLY A 124 -18.13 6.35 4.11
N PRO A 125 -19.12 6.86 3.35
CA PRO A 125 -19.19 6.69 1.89
C PRO A 125 -18.05 7.31 1.10
N LYS A 126 -17.32 8.27 1.68
CA LYS A 126 -16.16 8.92 1.06
C LYS A 126 -14.81 8.34 1.52
N LEU A 127 -14.80 7.45 2.51
CA LEU A 127 -13.60 6.76 2.94
C LEU A 127 -13.20 5.74 1.86
N ARG A 128 -11.94 5.82 1.41
CA ARG A 128 -11.44 4.97 0.32
C ARG A 128 -11.18 3.55 0.79
N ARG A 129 -11.81 2.57 0.16
CA ARG A 129 -11.64 1.13 0.44
C ARG A 129 -10.57 0.53 -0.47
N MET A 130 -9.56 -0.08 0.12
CA MET A 130 -8.44 -0.70 -0.58
C MET A 130 -8.47 -2.23 -0.44
N LEU A 131 -8.04 -2.93 -1.49
CA LEU A 131 -7.93 -4.39 -1.49
C LEU A 131 -6.69 -4.85 -2.28
N THR A 132 -5.92 -5.77 -1.71
CA THR A 132 -4.85 -6.52 -2.39
C THR A 132 -5.48 -7.63 -3.24
N GLU A 133 -5.97 -7.25 -4.42
CA GLU A 133 -6.64 -8.14 -5.37
C GLU A 133 -6.60 -7.48 -6.76
N GLU A 134 -6.62 -8.27 -7.83
CA GLU A 134 -6.80 -7.74 -9.18
C GLU A 134 -8.22 -7.22 -9.42
N PRO A 135 -8.41 -6.27 -10.34
CA PRO A 135 -9.73 -5.93 -10.81
C PRO A 135 -10.51 -7.14 -11.35
N ILE A 136 -11.47 -7.63 -10.57
CA ILE A 136 -12.31 -8.78 -10.92
C ILE A 136 -13.80 -8.51 -10.68
N GLU A 137 -14.64 -9.00 -11.59
CA GLU A 137 -16.06 -8.66 -11.69
C GLU A 137 -16.85 -8.81 -10.38
N PRO A 138 -16.71 -9.89 -9.58
CA PRO A 138 -17.46 -10.06 -8.34
C PRO A 138 -17.25 -8.96 -7.29
N LEU A 139 -16.15 -8.19 -7.40
CA LEU A 139 -15.76 -7.16 -6.43
C LEU A 139 -15.92 -5.74 -6.99
N PHE A 140 -16.36 -5.59 -8.25
CA PHE A 140 -16.57 -4.28 -8.86
C PHE A 140 -17.59 -3.43 -8.09
N GLY A 141 -17.26 -2.15 -7.91
CA GLY A 141 -18.08 -1.20 -7.16
C GLY A 141 -17.95 -1.30 -5.63
N SER A 142 -17.22 -2.30 -5.12
CA SER A 142 -16.92 -2.45 -3.68
C SER A 142 -15.54 -1.90 -3.31
N VAL A 143 -14.59 -1.91 -4.26
CA VAL A 143 -13.20 -1.49 -4.08
C VAL A 143 -12.96 -0.15 -4.77
N ASP A 144 -12.33 0.80 -4.07
CA ASP A 144 -11.97 2.10 -4.62
C ASP A 144 -10.48 2.17 -5.02
N LEU A 145 -9.64 1.34 -4.39
CA LEU A 145 -8.21 1.19 -4.65
C LEU A 145 -7.86 -0.29 -4.79
N TRP A 146 -7.53 -0.73 -6.00
CA TRP A 146 -7.05 -2.08 -6.27
C TRP A 146 -5.52 -2.14 -6.16
N CYS A 147 -5.00 -3.27 -5.73
CA CYS A 147 -3.56 -3.49 -5.63
C CYS A 147 -3.21 -4.94 -5.99
N PRO A 148 -3.27 -5.34 -7.28
CA PRO A 148 -2.81 -6.65 -7.74
C PRO A 148 -1.32 -6.89 -7.51
N ILE A 149 -0.93 -8.16 -7.42
CA ILE A 149 0.46 -8.57 -7.58
C ILE A 149 0.92 -8.22 -9.00
N LEU A 150 2.20 -7.85 -9.17
CA LEU A 150 2.77 -7.45 -10.45
C LEU A 150 2.44 -8.40 -11.62
N ASP A 151 2.52 -9.71 -11.44
CA ASP A 151 2.28 -10.68 -12.52
C ASP A 151 0.80 -10.78 -12.91
N GLN A 152 -0.11 -10.61 -11.94
CA GLN A 152 -1.56 -10.56 -12.12
C GLN A 152 -2.08 -9.25 -12.71
N TYR A 153 -1.26 -8.18 -12.73
CA TYR A 153 -1.68 -6.91 -13.31
C TYR A 153 -2.12 -7.05 -14.77
N ASN A 154 -3.37 -6.64 -15.06
CA ASN A 154 -3.97 -6.59 -16.38
C ASN A 154 -4.23 -5.13 -16.80
N PRO A 155 -3.52 -4.59 -17.82
CA PRO A 155 -3.68 -3.20 -18.24
C PRO A 155 -5.10 -2.83 -18.69
N GLU A 156 -5.81 -3.72 -19.40
CA GLU A 156 -7.16 -3.44 -19.92
C GLU A 156 -8.17 -3.35 -18.78
N ALA A 157 -8.13 -4.31 -17.84
CA ALA A 157 -8.99 -4.30 -16.67
C ALA A 157 -8.69 -3.08 -15.77
N ALA A 158 -7.42 -2.78 -15.54
CA ALA A 158 -6.99 -1.60 -14.78
C ALA A 158 -7.51 -0.29 -15.41
N GLN A 159 -7.33 -0.10 -16.72
CA GLN A 159 -7.83 1.08 -17.44
C GLN A 159 -9.36 1.18 -17.38
N ALA A 160 -10.07 0.06 -17.50
CA ALA A 160 -11.53 0.03 -17.38
C ALA A 160 -12.01 0.48 -15.99
N ARG A 161 -11.27 0.13 -14.92
CA ARG A 161 -11.57 0.59 -13.55
C ARG A 161 -11.18 2.05 -13.33
N GLN A 162 -10.03 2.48 -13.83
CA GLN A 162 -9.60 3.89 -13.78
C GLN A 162 -10.63 4.81 -14.44
N ALA A 163 -11.23 4.40 -15.57
CA ALA A 163 -12.30 5.15 -16.23
C ALA A 163 -13.59 5.29 -15.38
N LYS A 164 -13.73 4.52 -14.30
CA LYS A 164 -14.80 4.64 -13.29
C LYS A 164 -14.40 5.47 -12.06
N GLY A 165 -13.19 6.01 -12.03
CA GLY A 165 -12.66 6.81 -10.93
C GLY A 165 -11.97 5.99 -9.83
N GLU A 166 -11.76 4.68 -10.06
CA GLU A 166 -11.01 3.82 -9.14
C GLU A 166 -9.50 4.00 -9.33
N THR A 167 -8.73 3.75 -8.27
CA THR A 167 -7.27 3.85 -8.27
C THR A 167 -6.64 2.47 -8.41
N ILE A 168 -5.56 2.37 -9.18
CA ILE A 168 -4.80 1.13 -9.34
C ILE A 168 -3.39 1.32 -8.77
N TRP A 169 -3.06 0.56 -7.75
CA TRP A 169 -1.70 0.30 -7.30
C TRP A 169 -1.28 -1.11 -7.76
N TRP A 170 -0.09 -1.51 -7.40
CA TRP A 170 0.34 -2.90 -7.46
C TRP A 170 1.47 -3.14 -6.46
N TYR A 171 1.82 -4.40 -6.24
CA TYR A 171 2.88 -4.74 -5.30
C TYR A 171 3.75 -5.90 -5.77
N VAL A 172 4.90 -5.97 -5.12
CA VAL A 172 5.80 -7.13 -5.13
C VAL A 172 6.01 -7.58 -3.68
N CYS A 173 6.13 -8.89 -3.47
CA CYS A 173 6.33 -9.52 -2.16
C CYS A 173 7.26 -10.74 -2.33
N THR A 174 6.97 -11.83 -1.61
CA THR A 174 7.52 -13.17 -1.87
C THR A 174 7.26 -13.69 -3.29
N GLY A 175 6.36 -13.05 -4.04
CA GLY A 175 6.11 -13.22 -5.46
C GLY A 175 5.81 -11.88 -6.16
N PRO A 176 5.81 -11.85 -7.49
CA PRO A 176 6.30 -12.91 -8.36
C PRO A 176 7.83 -13.03 -8.30
N ARG A 177 8.38 -14.20 -8.64
CA ARG A 177 9.83 -14.43 -8.67
C ARG A 177 10.39 -14.19 -10.08
N ALA A 178 11.70 -14.33 -10.26
CA ALA A 178 12.31 -14.27 -11.58
C ALA A 178 11.54 -15.15 -12.59
N PRO A 179 11.28 -14.66 -13.82
CA PRO A 179 11.93 -13.52 -14.48
C PRO A 179 11.27 -12.14 -14.26
N TYR A 180 10.29 -12.00 -13.37
CA TYR A 180 9.75 -10.69 -13.03
C TYR A 180 10.75 -9.86 -12.20
N PRO A 181 10.74 -8.51 -12.30
CA PRO A 181 11.50 -7.68 -11.37
C PRO A 181 10.93 -7.86 -9.96
N GLY A 182 11.80 -8.02 -8.97
CA GLY A 182 11.40 -8.28 -7.60
C GLY A 182 12.21 -7.51 -6.57
N LEU A 183 11.89 -7.77 -5.31
CA LEU A 183 12.53 -7.11 -4.16
C LEU A 183 13.69 -7.92 -3.54
N PHE A 184 14.05 -9.06 -4.13
CA PHE A 184 15.01 -10.00 -3.54
C PHE A 184 16.45 -9.47 -3.61
N ILE A 185 17.24 -9.75 -2.57
CA ILE A 185 18.62 -9.22 -2.44
C ILE A 185 19.62 -9.88 -3.39
N ASP A 186 19.33 -11.11 -3.79
CA ASP A 186 20.13 -11.93 -4.71
C ASP A 186 19.75 -11.72 -6.18
N HIS A 187 18.91 -10.73 -6.47
CA HIS A 187 18.53 -10.31 -7.82
C HIS A 187 19.32 -9.08 -8.29
N SER A 188 19.14 -8.73 -9.57
CA SER A 188 19.77 -7.57 -10.18
C SER A 188 19.30 -6.28 -9.51
N ALA A 189 20.22 -5.35 -9.21
CA ALA A 189 19.88 -4.09 -8.57
C ALA A 189 18.89 -3.25 -9.41
N ILE A 190 18.85 -3.47 -10.74
CA ILE A 190 17.94 -2.75 -11.63
C ILE A 190 16.47 -3.10 -11.40
N ASP A 191 16.15 -4.25 -10.81
CA ASP A 191 14.78 -4.79 -10.70
C ASP A 191 13.82 -3.81 -10.02
N LEU A 192 14.21 -3.26 -8.86
CA LEU A 192 13.37 -2.29 -8.16
C LEU A 192 13.26 -0.97 -8.90
N ARG A 193 14.31 -0.54 -9.61
CA ARG A 193 14.27 0.70 -10.39
C ARG A 193 13.36 0.56 -11.62
N ILE A 194 13.54 -0.52 -12.40
CA ILE A 194 12.77 -0.76 -13.63
C ILE A 194 11.29 -1.00 -13.34
N TRP A 195 10.94 -1.52 -12.16
CA TRP A 195 9.56 -1.63 -11.72
C TRP A 195 8.82 -0.26 -11.70
N LEU A 196 9.52 0.84 -11.42
CA LEU A 196 8.90 2.18 -11.45
C LEU A 196 8.75 2.72 -12.88
N TRP A 197 9.63 2.31 -13.80
CA TRP A 197 9.44 2.56 -15.23
C TRP A 197 8.25 1.80 -15.79
N MET A 198 8.08 0.55 -15.35
CA MET A 198 6.89 -0.25 -15.63
C MET A 198 5.61 0.40 -15.06
N THR A 199 5.70 0.96 -13.84
CA THR A 199 4.60 1.68 -13.17
C THR A 199 4.14 2.85 -14.05
N TRP A 200 5.06 3.64 -14.58
CA TRP A 200 4.74 4.71 -15.52
C TRP A 200 4.17 4.19 -16.85
N LYS A 201 4.84 3.22 -17.49
CA LYS A 201 4.45 2.64 -18.78
C LYS A 201 2.99 2.17 -18.81
N TRP A 202 2.54 1.55 -17.72
CA TRP A 202 1.20 0.99 -17.63
C TRP A 202 0.21 1.83 -16.85
N ASN A 203 0.53 3.09 -16.55
CA ASN A 203 -0.34 4.02 -15.82
C ASN A 203 -0.81 3.48 -14.46
N VAL A 204 0.09 2.83 -13.72
CA VAL A 204 -0.17 2.43 -12.33
C VAL A 204 0.07 3.64 -11.42
N GLN A 205 -0.82 3.87 -10.46
CA GLN A 205 -0.92 5.12 -9.69
C GLN A 205 -0.30 5.01 -8.29
N GLY A 206 0.28 3.87 -7.95
CA GLY A 206 1.03 3.68 -6.71
C GLY A 206 1.62 2.28 -6.59
N ILE A 207 2.53 2.15 -5.63
CA ILE A 207 3.22 0.91 -5.34
C ILE A 207 3.06 0.54 -3.87
N LEU A 208 3.05 -0.75 -3.59
CA LEU A 208 3.07 -1.27 -2.23
C LEU A 208 4.22 -2.28 -2.08
N VAL A 209 4.89 -2.22 -0.94
CA VAL A 209 5.77 -3.26 -0.42
C VAL A 209 5.28 -3.53 1.00
N TRP A 210 5.02 -4.79 1.33
CA TRP A 210 4.30 -5.15 2.55
C TRP A 210 5.06 -4.80 3.84
N GLU A 211 6.39 -4.81 3.81
CA GLU A 211 7.24 -4.43 4.94
C GLU A 211 8.63 -3.96 4.45
N SER A 212 9.26 -3.07 5.20
CA SER A 212 10.61 -2.54 4.90
C SER A 212 11.66 -2.95 5.93
N THR A 213 11.22 -3.40 7.12
CA THR A 213 12.05 -3.69 8.29
C THR A 213 11.75 -5.06 8.92
N TYR A 214 11.35 -6.05 8.11
CA TYR A 214 11.10 -7.43 8.55
C TYR A 214 12.42 -8.16 8.86
N TRP A 215 13.03 -7.83 9.99
CA TRP A 215 14.36 -8.29 10.38
C TRP A 215 14.36 -9.70 10.97
N THR A 216 13.25 -10.14 11.57
CA THR A 216 13.14 -11.45 12.23
C THR A 216 11.75 -12.03 12.04
N SER A 217 11.67 -13.32 11.75
CA SER A 217 10.43 -14.10 11.80
C SER A 217 10.19 -14.60 13.22
N ASP A 218 8.99 -14.36 13.74
CA ASP A 218 8.57 -14.89 15.05
C ASP A 218 8.37 -16.42 15.04
N LYS A 219 8.28 -17.03 13.86
CA LYS A 219 8.08 -18.48 13.69
C LYS A 219 9.40 -19.23 13.56
N ALA A 220 10.29 -18.76 12.69
CA ALA A 220 11.60 -19.37 12.54
C ALA A 220 12.53 -19.05 13.73
N PHE A 221 12.36 -17.86 14.34
CA PHE A 221 13.13 -17.40 15.49
C PHE A 221 12.18 -17.00 16.64
N PRO A 222 11.53 -17.98 17.30
CA PRO A 222 10.64 -17.67 18.41
C PRO A 222 11.41 -17.08 19.59
N ALA A 223 10.75 -16.17 20.29
CA ALA A 223 11.35 -15.46 21.42
C ALA A 223 12.00 -16.42 22.44
N PRO A 224 13.17 -16.08 22.99
CA PRO A 224 13.86 -14.78 22.90
C PRO A 224 14.85 -14.65 21.72
N LYS A 225 14.89 -15.60 20.77
CA LYS A 225 15.86 -15.59 19.67
C LYS A 225 15.56 -14.47 18.68
N MET A 226 16.60 -13.95 18.02
CA MET A 226 16.44 -13.00 16.92
C MET A 226 17.24 -13.44 15.70
N GLN A 227 16.65 -13.29 14.52
CA GLN A 227 17.41 -13.44 13.27
C GLN A 227 18.43 -12.29 13.16
N ASN A 228 19.66 -12.61 12.76
CA ASN A 228 20.65 -11.60 12.39
C ASN A 228 20.62 -11.38 10.86
N PRO A 229 20.00 -10.29 10.36
CA PRO A 229 19.83 -10.05 8.93
C PRO A 229 21.15 -9.75 8.19
N TRP A 230 22.26 -9.52 8.91
CA TRP A 230 23.59 -9.32 8.33
C TRP A 230 24.28 -10.62 7.92
N THR A 231 23.95 -11.72 8.58
CA THR A 231 24.53 -13.05 8.32
C THR A 231 23.53 -14.01 7.70
N ASP A 232 22.24 -13.72 7.83
CA ASP A 232 21.15 -14.52 7.31
C ASP A 232 20.13 -13.62 6.58
N PRO A 233 20.21 -13.51 5.24
CA PRO A 233 19.36 -12.62 4.46
C PRO A 233 17.95 -13.18 4.23
N MET A 234 17.66 -14.41 4.62
CA MET A 234 16.41 -15.09 4.27
C MET A 234 15.20 -14.42 4.94
N GLY A 235 14.20 -14.03 4.14
CA GLY A 235 12.87 -13.73 4.64
C GLY A 235 12.15 -15.03 4.95
N TYR A 236 12.00 -15.33 6.24
CA TYR A 236 11.26 -16.52 6.70
C TYR A 236 9.79 -16.19 6.91
N ILE A 237 8.93 -17.18 6.62
CA ILE A 237 7.49 -17.08 6.85
C ILE A 237 7.22 -16.69 8.31
N GLY A 238 6.35 -15.70 8.50
CA GLY A 238 5.79 -15.29 9.78
C GLY A 238 4.26 -15.51 9.83
N GLY A 239 3.61 -15.02 10.88
CA GLY A 239 2.14 -14.87 10.89
C GLY A 239 1.37 -16.00 11.60
N TYR A 240 0.08 -15.75 11.86
CA TYR A 240 -0.70 -16.47 12.87
C TYR A 240 -0.96 -17.96 12.59
N SER A 241 -0.91 -18.39 11.33
CA SER A 241 -1.26 -19.76 10.92
C SER A 241 -0.16 -20.79 11.16
N PHE A 242 1.02 -20.35 11.59
CA PHE A 242 2.17 -21.20 11.83
C PHE A 242 2.56 -21.23 13.30
N GLU A 243 2.90 -22.41 13.80
CA GLU A 243 3.36 -22.59 15.17
C GLU A 243 4.82 -22.13 15.35
N PRO A 244 5.21 -21.68 16.56
CA PRO A 244 6.61 -21.40 16.90
C PRO A 244 7.54 -22.57 16.55
N GLY A 245 8.61 -22.30 15.82
CA GLY A 245 9.56 -23.29 15.30
C GLY A 245 9.29 -23.72 13.86
N PHE A 246 8.19 -23.28 13.24
CA PHE A 246 7.97 -23.48 11.81
C PHE A 246 9.01 -22.71 10.98
N VAL A 247 9.58 -23.39 9.98
CA VAL A 247 10.56 -22.81 9.06
C VAL A 247 10.02 -22.91 7.64
N GLY A 248 9.61 -21.77 7.10
CA GLY A 248 9.23 -21.60 5.70
C GLY A 248 9.92 -20.38 5.09
N TYR A 249 9.92 -20.28 3.76
CA TYR A 249 10.80 -19.36 3.03
C TYR A 249 10.02 -18.47 2.07
N TRP A 250 10.02 -17.15 2.31
CA TRP A 250 9.54 -16.15 1.36
C TRP A 250 10.63 -15.80 0.33
N GLY A 251 11.88 -15.68 0.76
CA GLY A 251 13.03 -15.47 -0.12
C GLY A 251 14.03 -14.45 0.44
N ASN A 252 15.23 -14.41 -0.12
CA ASN A 252 16.30 -13.57 0.40
C ASN A 252 15.96 -12.08 0.25
N GLY A 253 15.94 -11.34 1.35
CA GLY A 253 15.67 -9.91 1.33
C GLY A 253 14.18 -9.51 1.30
N ASP A 254 13.24 -10.45 1.26
CA ASP A 254 11.80 -10.13 1.34
C ASP A 254 11.47 -9.41 2.66
N GLY A 255 10.67 -8.34 2.54
CA GLY A 255 10.29 -7.47 3.65
C GLY A 255 11.42 -6.63 4.29
N ARG A 256 12.66 -6.65 3.78
CA ARG A 256 13.82 -5.96 4.40
C ARG A 256 14.61 -5.10 3.40
N PHE A 257 14.38 -3.80 3.44
CA PHE A 257 15.07 -2.80 2.62
C PHE A 257 16.02 -1.95 3.47
N LEU A 258 15.67 -1.78 4.73
CA LEU A 258 16.46 -1.11 5.75
C LEU A 258 16.94 -2.16 6.75
N TYR A 259 18.16 -2.00 7.24
CA TYR A 259 18.80 -2.96 8.15
C TYR A 259 18.97 -2.36 9.55
N PRO A 260 18.92 -3.19 10.61
CA PRO A 260 19.32 -2.74 11.92
C PRO A 260 20.84 -2.47 11.91
N PRO A 261 21.38 -1.73 12.89
CA PRO A 261 22.82 -1.58 13.02
C PRO A 261 23.52 -2.94 13.09
N ASN A 262 24.65 -3.09 12.41
CA ASN A 262 25.39 -4.36 12.38
C ASN A 262 26.05 -4.64 13.73
N ARG A 263 25.34 -5.38 14.58
CA ARG A 263 25.81 -5.78 15.91
C ARG A 263 25.44 -7.23 16.20
N ASP A 264 26.18 -7.80 17.14
CA ASP A 264 25.91 -9.11 17.71
C ASP A 264 24.75 -8.99 18.72
N VAL A 265 23.52 -8.96 18.23
CA VAL A 265 22.30 -8.81 19.05
C VAL A 265 22.12 -9.95 20.06
N GLU A 266 22.73 -11.11 19.81
CA GLU A 266 22.67 -12.26 20.70
C GLU A 266 23.56 -12.07 21.93
N ASN A 267 24.77 -11.53 21.75
CA ASN A 267 25.74 -11.38 22.85
C ASN A 267 25.81 -9.96 23.44
N ASP A 268 25.41 -8.93 22.69
CA ASP A 268 25.49 -7.52 23.12
C ASP A 268 24.10 -6.94 23.42
N LYS A 269 23.78 -6.84 24.72
CA LYS A 269 22.50 -6.29 25.20
C LYS A 269 22.54 -4.79 25.50
N SER A 270 23.61 -4.09 25.09
CA SER A 270 23.70 -2.63 25.29
C SER A 270 22.64 -1.92 24.45
N LYS A 271 21.95 -0.93 25.06
CA LYS A 271 21.01 -0.08 24.32
C LYS A 271 21.79 0.72 23.28
N PHE A 272 21.37 0.63 22.02
CA PHE A 272 22.01 1.32 20.91
C PHE A 272 20.94 1.91 20.00
N LEU A 273 20.90 3.24 19.96
CA LEU A 273 19.93 3.98 19.17
C LEU A 273 20.66 4.70 18.03
N SER A 274 20.69 4.09 16.86
CA SER A 274 21.07 4.75 15.61
C SER A 274 19.98 4.56 14.58
N GLY A 275 20.00 5.38 13.53
CA GLY A 275 19.11 5.19 12.39
C GLY A 275 19.33 3.84 11.70
N PRO A 276 18.34 3.38 10.91
CA PRO A 276 18.49 2.18 10.09
C PRO A 276 19.59 2.36 9.04
N VAL A 277 20.21 1.26 8.64
CA VAL A 277 21.21 1.23 7.57
C VAL A 277 20.50 1.00 6.23
N SER A 278 20.77 1.84 5.24
CA SER A 278 20.20 1.70 3.89
C SER A 278 20.76 0.48 3.16
N SER A 279 20.05 0.02 2.11
CA SER A 279 20.51 -1.02 1.20
C SER A 279 20.53 -0.52 -0.23
N ILE A 280 21.28 -1.21 -1.09
CA ILE A 280 21.27 -0.95 -2.55
C ILE A 280 19.83 -0.97 -3.08
N ARG A 281 19.01 -1.91 -2.63
CA ARG A 281 17.60 -2.05 -3.03
C ARG A 281 16.75 -0.83 -2.63
N TRP A 282 16.93 -0.31 -1.42
CA TRP A 282 16.28 0.92 -0.97
C TRP A 282 16.66 2.12 -1.84
N GLU A 283 17.95 2.25 -2.16
CA GLU A 283 18.43 3.33 -3.03
C GLU A 283 17.95 3.19 -4.48
N MET A 284 17.84 1.97 -5.02
CA MET A 284 17.29 1.71 -6.36
C MET A 284 15.78 1.95 -6.44
N LEU A 285 15.04 1.61 -5.38
CA LEU A 285 13.63 2.00 -5.25
C LEU A 285 13.48 3.52 -5.25
N ARG A 286 14.30 4.24 -4.46
CA ARG A 286 14.33 5.71 -4.49
C ARG A 286 14.68 6.24 -5.87
N GLU A 287 15.69 5.68 -6.52
CA GLU A 287 16.10 6.10 -7.86
C GLU A 287 14.96 5.93 -8.88
N GLY A 288 14.22 4.82 -8.81
CA GLY A 288 13.06 4.59 -9.67
C GLY A 288 11.91 5.54 -9.39
N LEU A 289 11.67 5.90 -8.11
CA LEU A 289 10.67 6.90 -7.75
C LEU A 289 11.05 8.29 -8.30
N GLU A 290 12.33 8.67 -8.24
CA GLU A 290 12.81 9.89 -8.87
C GLU A 290 12.59 9.86 -10.39
N ASP A 291 12.88 8.73 -11.08
CA ASP A 291 12.59 8.56 -12.51
C ASP A 291 11.10 8.82 -12.81
N PHE A 292 10.21 8.23 -12.00
CA PHE A 292 8.76 8.41 -12.13
C PHE A 292 8.36 9.89 -12.00
N GLU A 293 8.95 10.62 -11.04
CA GLU A 293 8.70 12.05 -10.87
C GLU A 293 9.23 12.89 -12.05
N PHE A 294 10.34 12.50 -12.69
CA PHE A 294 10.79 13.17 -13.92
C PHE A 294 9.76 13.05 -15.05
N PHE A 295 9.13 11.89 -15.21
CA PHE A 295 8.03 11.74 -16.16
C PHE A 295 6.84 12.62 -15.80
N TRP A 296 6.47 12.69 -14.51
CA TRP A 296 5.40 13.57 -14.04
C TRP A 296 5.69 15.04 -14.35
N LEU A 297 6.90 15.50 -14.02
CA LEU A 297 7.34 16.88 -14.24
C LEU A 297 7.36 17.24 -15.73
N LEU A 298 7.78 16.32 -16.60
CA LEU A 298 7.73 16.52 -18.04
C LEU A 298 6.30 16.63 -18.55
N ARG A 299 5.39 15.77 -18.09
CA ARG A 299 3.96 15.85 -18.42
C ARG A 299 3.37 17.20 -18.00
N GLU A 300 3.70 17.69 -16.81
CA GLU A 300 3.26 19.00 -16.34
C GLU A 300 3.85 20.15 -17.17
N ALA A 301 5.15 20.08 -17.51
CA ALA A 301 5.83 21.07 -18.33
C ALA A 301 5.23 21.16 -19.74
N ILE A 302 4.88 20.02 -20.36
CA ILE A 302 4.20 19.96 -21.66
C ILE A 302 2.85 20.67 -21.59
N GLU A 303 2.05 20.43 -20.55
CA GLU A 303 0.74 21.05 -20.42
C GLU A 303 0.84 22.58 -20.23
N LYS A 304 1.77 23.05 -19.39
CA LYS A 304 2.06 24.49 -19.23
C LYS A 304 2.53 25.13 -20.54
N ALA A 305 3.43 24.45 -21.26
CA ALA A 305 3.95 24.93 -22.54
C ALA A 305 2.86 24.99 -23.63
N ARG A 306 1.94 24.02 -23.64
CA ARG A 306 0.76 24.01 -24.51
C ARG A 306 -0.15 25.20 -24.23
N GLN A 307 -0.44 25.49 -22.97
CA GLN A 307 -1.23 26.65 -22.57
C GLN A 307 -0.56 27.98 -22.92
N ALA A 308 0.78 28.02 -22.90
CA ALA A 308 1.58 29.18 -23.32
C ALA A 308 1.75 29.32 -24.84
N GLY A 309 1.24 28.38 -25.65
CA GLY A 309 1.32 28.44 -27.12
C GLY A 309 2.71 28.17 -27.69
N LYS A 310 3.56 27.39 -27.01
CA LYS A 310 4.88 26.98 -27.53
C LYS A 310 4.73 26.08 -28.79
N HIS A 311 5.77 26.04 -29.62
CA HIS A 311 5.77 25.35 -30.91
C HIS A 311 5.40 23.86 -30.82
N ALA A 312 4.51 23.40 -31.73
CA ALA A 312 4.00 22.04 -31.77
C ALA A 312 5.09 20.96 -31.86
N GLU A 313 6.14 21.18 -32.67
CA GLU A 313 7.23 20.20 -32.86
C GLU A 313 8.00 19.92 -31.55
N LEU A 314 8.18 20.93 -30.70
CA LEU A 314 8.82 20.74 -29.40
C LEU A 314 7.93 19.92 -28.46
N MET A 315 6.61 20.11 -28.52
CA MET A 315 5.65 19.34 -27.73
C MET A 315 5.61 17.87 -28.17
N ASP A 316 5.73 17.60 -29.48
CA ASP A 316 5.78 16.23 -30.00
C ASP A 316 7.03 15.49 -29.53
N LYS A 317 8.20 16.15 -29.60
CA LYS A 317 9.46 15.60 -29.07
C LYS A 317 9.38 15.34 -27.56
N ALA A 318 8.78 16.26 -26.82
CA ALA A 318 8.59 16.10 -25.38
C ALA A 318 7.63 14.95 -25.05
N SER A 319 6.50 14.86 -25.76
CA SER A 319 5.52 13.79 -25.55
C SER A 319 6.12 12.42 -25.85
N ALA A 320 6.96 12.30 -26.88
CA ALA A 320 7.67 11.06 -27.19
C ALA A 320 8.64 10.60 -26.08
N LEU A 321 9.10 11.51 -25.21
CA LEU A 321 9.94 11.16 -24.06
C LEU A 321 9.12 10.61 -22.88
N LEU A 322 7.79 10.78 -22.86
CA LEU A 322 6.92 10.15 -21.86
C LEU A 322 6.66 8.66 -22.15
N GLU A 323 6.95 8.19 -23.36
CA GLU A 323 6.76 6.80 -23.74
C GLU A 323 7.94 5.91 -23.29
N VAL A 324 7.64 4.83 -22.58
CA VAL A 324 8.62 3.80 -22.22
C VAL A 324 8.60 2.71 -23.29
N GLY A 325 9.57 2.77 -24.21
CA GLY A 325 9.67 1.87 -25.34
C GLY A 325 10.18 0.46 -24.99
N PRO A 326 10.10 -0.49 -25.95
CA PRO A 326 10.51 -1.88 -25.76
C PRO A 326 12.01 -2.05 -25.49
N GLU A 327 12.85 -1.06 -25.82
CA GLU A 327 14.27 -1.03 -25.49
C GLU A 327 14.53 -0.91 -23.98
N ILE A 328 13.54 -0.43 -23.21
CA ILE A 328 13.59 -0.34 -21.74
C ILE A 328 12.70 -1.42 -21.12
N VAL A 329 11.42 -1.47 -21.48
CA VAL A 329 10.44 -2.46 -21.00
C VAL A 329 9.64 -2.98 -22.19
N THR A 330 9.84 -4.24 -22.54
CA THR A 330 9.01 -4.95 -23.54
C THR A 330 7.72 -5.43 -22.88
N ASP A 331 7.85 -6.21 -21.82
CA ASP A 331 6.75 -6.73 -21.00
C ASP A 331 7.21 -6.92 -19.55
N LYS A 332 6.37 -7.56 -18.72
CA LYS A 332 6.61 -7.71 -17.27
C LYS A 332 7.81 -8.61 -16.92
N THR A 333 8.30 -9.42 -17.87
CA THR A 333 9.42 -10.35 -17.67
C THR A 333 10.59 -10.10 -18.62
N HIS A 334 10.40 -9.26 -19.65
CA HIS A 334 11.43 -8.85 -20.60
C HIS A 334 11.65 -7.33 -20.53
N PHE A 335 12.76 -6.96 -19.92
CA PHE A 335 13.19 -5.58 -19.73
C PHE A 335 14.71 -5.48 -19.77
N THR A 336 15.22 -4.27 -19.96
CA THR A 336 16.65 -4.05 -20.06
C THR A 336 17.36 -4.36 -18.74
N GLN A 337 18.53 -4.99 -18.85
CA GLN A 337 19.49 -5.13 -17.74
C GLN A 337 20.60 -4.08 -17.83
N ASN A 338 20.51 -3.14 -18.77
CA ASN A 338 21.48 -2.08 -19.00
C ASN A 338 21.01 -0.78 -18.32
N PRO A 339 21.56 -0.40 -17.15
CA PRO A 339 21.13 0.80 -16.44
C PRO A 339 21.47 2.09 -17.20
N GLN A 340 22.43 2.07 -18.13
CA GLN A 340 22.79 3.26 -18.91
C GLN A 340 21.62 3.77 -19.76
N LEU A 341 20.71 2.89 -20.22
CA LEU A 341 19.52 3.32 -20.98
C LEU A 341 18.57 4.18 -20.13
N LEU A 342 18.36 3.78 -18.86
CA LEU A 342 17.51 4.52 -17.92
C LEU A 342 18.14 5.88 -17.59
N HIS A 343 19.46 5.93 -17.37
CA HIS A 343 20.18 7.18 -17.13
C HIS A 343 20.12 8.13 -18.33
N GLN A 344 20.37 7.64 -19.54
CA GLN A 344 20.30 8.45 -20.76
C GLN A 344 18.90 9.03 -20.96
N ARG A 345 17.86 8.21 -20.72
CA ARG A 345 16.47 8.67 -20.84
C ARG A 345 16.10 9.68 -19.75
N ARG A 346 16.51 9.48 -18.49
CA ARG A 346 16.33 10.47 -17.41
C ARG A 346 16.94 11.82 -17.78
N ILE A 347 18.17 11.82 -18.30
CA ILE A 347 18.87 13.06 -18.73
C ILE A 347 18.10 13.75 -19.86
N ALA A 348 17.67 13.00 -20.89
CA ALA A 348 16.90 13.56 -21.99
C ALA A 348 15.57 14.18 -21.51
N ILE A 349 14.90 13.55 -20.55
CA ILE A 349 13.68 14.09 -19.91
C ILE A 349 14.01 15.40 -19.16
N ALA A 350 15.08 15.41 -18.36
CA ALA A 350 15.50 16.60 -17.61
C ALA A 350 15.83 17.78 -18.53
N GLU A 351 16.61 17.56 -19.59
CA GLU A 351 16.95 18.57 -20.59
C GLU A 351 15.70 19.10 -21.33
N MET A 352 14.74 18.22 -21.61
CA MET A 352 13.47 18.62 -22.22
C MET A 352 12.64 19.48 -21.27
N ILE A 353 12.56 19.14 -19.98
CA ILE A 353 11.86 19.96 -18.97
C ILE A 353 12.42 21.38 -18.96
N GLU A 354 13.75 21.55 -18.93
CA GLU A 354 14.37 22.88 -18.97
C GLU A 354 14.10 23.62 -20.29
N SER A 355 14.03 22.90 -21.42
CA SER A 355 13.68 23.48 -22.73
C SER A 355 12.22 23.93 -22.82
N LEU A 356 11.34 23.35 -22.00
CA LEU A 356 9.90 23.65 -21.95
C LEU A 356 9.53 24.76 -20.97
N ARG A 357 10.41 25.13 -20.03
CA ARG A 357 10.27 26.36 -19.24
C ARG A 357 10.45 27.58 -20.13
#